data_AF-A0AAE0DPS7-F1
#
_entry.id   AF-A0AAE0DPS7-F1
#
_cell.length_a   1.000
_cell.length_b   1.000
_cell.length_c   1.000
_cell.angle_alpha   90.00
_cell.angle_beta   90.00
_cell.angle_gamma   90.00
#
_symmetry.space_group_name_H-M   'P 1'
#
loop_
_entity.id
_entity.type
_entity.pdbx_description
1 polymer ?
#
loop_
_entity_poly.entity_id
_entity_poly.type
_entity_poly.pdbx_seq_one_letter_code
_entity_poly.pdbx_strand_id
1 'polypeptide(L)'
;MLDAILNFKKGKTLAATDATTESLAALFNIYFDLSRMGLKPWKLQSEQYEMPQRLKDNLSDLTRVLYDDATEATSRIAVDMMLIACKLHIMELHSTHFSPKKRKVASRPGTPQDFEVREMVRVYPEVELAVEVMDPRTNEKVRVTGRADWGFGYSGRNGAAHGTFLVAMEAKRRDLFSTAEQQLLTYLAILRELRVRAGKTNAVTQGFYTDGYRYCFMAINADGKVESSVPYDVMNPEGGKTIFNFIVTILESAMKCSPTVTPTKAAEQRDKEINNVTGEVWSKVYVPYLSSPQIESDGEEEEIVDMPRPGLED
;
A
#
# COMPACT_ATOMS: atom_id res chain seq x y z
N MET A 1 32.87 -13.72 -12.31
CA MET A 1 31.61 -13.31 -12.96
C MET A 1 30.94 -12.21 -12.12
N LEU A 2 31.69 -11.14 -11.81
CA LEU A 2 31.29 -10.01 -10.97
C LEU A 2 31.69 -8.65 -11.58
N ASP A 3 32.31 -8.65 -12.78
CA ASP A 3 32.88 -7.46 -13.42
C ASP A 3 32.03 -6.90 -14.58
N ALA A 4 30.75 -7.27 -14.66
CA ALA A 4 29.81 -6.69 -15.63
C ALA A 4 29.04 -5.48 -15.05
N ILE A 5 29.69 -4.71 -14.17
CA ILE A 5 29.15 -3.50 -13.56
C ILE A 5 29.83 -2.29 -14.20
N LEU A 6 29.09 -1.74 -15.16
CA LEU A 6 29.01 -0.32 -15.51
C LEU A 6 30.16 0.37 -16.27
N ASN A 7 30.27 0.11 -17.58
CA ASN A 7 30.64 1.16 -18.54
C ASN A 7 29.36 1.86 -19.04
N PHE A 8 28.73 2.66 -18.17
CA PHE A 8 27.58 3.48 -18.56
C PHE A 8 28.10 4.78 -19.15
N LYS A 9 27.71 5.09 -20.38
CA LYS A 9 27.67 6.50 -20.80
C LYS A 9 26.85 7.24 -19.73
N LYS A 10 27.40 8.34 -19.21
CA LYS A 10 26.88 9.13 -18.08
C LYS A 10 25.44 9.60 -18.36
N GLY A 11 24.47 8.71 -18.14
CA GLY A 11 23.04 8.99 -18.30
C GLY A 11 22.57 9.91 -17.19
N LYS A 12 21.50 10.66 -17.46
CA LYS A 12 20.87 11.51 -16.44
C LYS A 12 20.35 10.61 -15.32
N THR A 13 20.70 10.93 -14.08
CA THR A 13 20.16 10.24 -12.89
C THR A 13 19.17 11.16 -12.20
N LEU A 14 18.02 10.62 -11.81
CA LEU A 14 17.01 11.30 -11.02
C LEU A 14 16.88 10.57 -9.68
N ALA A 15 17.34 11.18 -8.60
CA ALA A 15 17.16 10.66 -7.26
C ALA A 15 15.71 10.88 -6.79
N ALA A 16 15.20 10.00 -5.93
CA ALA A 16 13.85 10.12 -5.38
C ALA A 16 13.64 11.41 -4.59
N THR A 17 14.69 11.97 -3.98
CA THR A 17 14.67 13.27 -3.30
C THR A 17 14.47 14.45 -4.24
N ASP A 18 14.83 14.29 -5.52
CA ASP A 18 14.86 15.35 -6.52
C ASP A 18 13.72 15.21 -7.53
N ALA A 19 12.99 14.10 -7.48
CA ALA A 19 11.86 13.83 -8.36
C ALA A 19 10.70 14.77 -8.03
N THR A 20 10.03 15.27 -9.06
CA THR A 20 8.74 15.97 -8.93
C THR A 20 7.61 15.11 -9.47
N THR A 21 6.39 15.35 -9.01
CA THR A 21 5.17 14.73 -9.53
C THR A 21 5.08 14.78 -11.05
N GLU A 22 5.38 15.94 -11.67
CA GLU A 22 5.34 16.12 -13.12
C GLU A 22 6.40 15.28 -13.83
N SER A 23 7.60 15.21 -13.25
CA SER A 23 8.68 14.39 -13.81
C SER A 23 8.32 12.90 -13.78
N LEU A 24 7.73 12.42 -12.68
CA LEU A 24 7.32 11.02 -12.55
C LEU A 24 6.12 10.69 -13.45
N ALA A 25 5.14 11.59 -13.53
CA ALA A 25 3.99 11.46 -14.42
C ALA A 25 4.43 11.24 -15.88
N ALA A 26 5.36 12.08 -16.35
CA ALA A 26 5.93 11.95 -17.68
C ALA A 26 6.76 10.68 -17.86
N LEU A 27 7.64 10.35 -16.91
CA LEU A 27 8.57 9.22 -17.04
C LEU A 27 7.89 7.85 -16.94
N PHE A 28 6.85 7.72 -16.12
CA PHE A 28 6.22 6.44 -15.81
C PHE A 28 4.78 6.30 -16.35
N ASN A 29 4.31 7.30 -17.11
CA ASN A 29 2.94 7.38 -17.60
C ASN A 29 1.93 7.16 -16.46
N ILE A 30 2.10 7.92 -15.38
CA ILE A 30 1.20 7.92 -14.23
C ILE A 30 0.44 9.24 -14.15
N TYR A 31 -0.76 9.21 -13.58
CA TYR A 31 -1.62 10.39 -13.53
C TYR A 31 -2.43 10.45 -12.23
N PHE A 32 -2.85 11.67 -11.88
CA PHE A 32 -3.66 11.96 -10.71
C PHE A 32 -5.06 12.33 -11.18
N ASP A 33 -6.06 11.82 -10.47
CA ASP A 33 -7.45 12.19 -10.72
C ASP A 33 -7.77 13.49 -9.99
N LEU A 34 -7.50 14.61 -10.69
CA LEU A 34 -7.69 15.94 -10.13
C LEU A 34 -9.16 16.25 -9.80
N SER A 35 -10.10 15.56 -10.46
CA SER A 35 -11.54 15.70 -10.17
C SER A 35 -11.92 15.22 -8.77
N ARG A 36 -11.02 14.47 -8.12
CA ARG A 36 -11.16 13.93 -6.76
C ARG A 36 -10.11 14.51 -5.79
N MET A 37 -9.57 15.69 -6.05
CA MET A 37 -8.60 16.36 -5.15
C MET A 37 -9.11 16.62 -3.72
N GLY A 38 -10.39 16.40 -3.44
CA GLY A 38 -10.81 16.18 -2.05
C GLY A 38 -10.24 14.87 -1.56
N LEU A 39 -9.20 14.91 -0.72
CA LEU A 39 -8.69 13.73 -0.01
C LEU A 39 -9.86 13.04 0.68
N LYS A 40 -10.29 11.90 0.14
CA LYS A 40 -11.38 11.12 0.73
C LYS A 40 -10.79 10.15 1.74
N PRO A 41 -11.43 9.99 2.91
CA PRO A 41 -11.09 8.87 3.77
C PRO A 41 -11.30 7.59 2.99
N TRP A 42 -10.26 6.78 2.89
CA TRP A 42 -10.39 5.42 2.42
C TRP A 42 -11.11 4.61 3.50
N LYS A 43 -12.01 3.73 3.08
CA LYS A 43 -12.69 2.78 3.96
C LYS A 43 -12.36 1.38 3.49
N LEU A 44 -11.92 0.56 4.43
CA LEU A 44 -11.81 -0.88 4.25
C LEU A 44 -13.22 -1.49 4.23
N GLN A 45 -13.49 -2.33 3.24
CA GLN A 45 -14.76 -3.06 3.15
C GLN A 45 -14.79 -4.37 3.95
N SER A 46 -13.63 -4.83 4.42
CA SER A 46 -13.51 -6.09 5.16
C SER A 46 -13.82 -5.93 6.64
N GLU A 47 -13.97 -7.07 7.32
CA GLU A 47 -13.90 -7.12 8.78
C GLU A 47 -12.64 -6.38 9.26
N GLN A 48 -12.82 -5.54 10.27
CA GLN A 48 -11.75 -4.73 10.84
C GLN A 48 -11.34 -5.31 12.18
N TYR A 49 -10.06 -5.60 12.30
CA TYR A 49 -9.44 -6.07 13.53
C TYR A 49 -9.17 -4.92 14.49
N GLU A 50 -9.28 -5.19 15.78
CA GLU A 50 -8.80 -4.25 16.77
C GLU A 50 -7.27 -4.20 16.77
N MET A 51 -6.72 -2.99 16.94
CA MET A 51 -5.29 -2.84 17.12
C MET A 51 -4.88 -3.52 18.44
N PRO A 52 -3.91 -4.46 18.44
CA PRO A 52 -3.52 -5.20 19.62
C PRO A 52 -3.14 -4.28 20.79
N GLN A 53 -3.61 -4.60 22.00
CA GLN A 53 -3.35 -3.76 23.19
C GLN A 53 -1.84 -3.56 23.43
N ARG A 54 -1.05 -4.63 23.27
CA ARG A 54 0.41 -4.55 23.39
C ARG A 54 1.05 -3.53 22.44
N LEU A 55 0.50 -3.36 21.23
CA LEU A 55 0.99 -2.35 20.30
C LEU A 55 0.66 -0.94 20.80
N LYS A 56 -0.57 -0.72 21.29
CA LYS A 56 -0.98 0.55 21.92
C LYS A 56 -0.06 0.91 23.08
N ASP A 57 0.22 -0.06 23.94
CA ASP A 57 1.09 0.11 25.11
C ASP A 57 2.52 0.48 24.68
N ASN A 58 3.09 -0.24 23.71
CA ASN A 58 4.45 0.04 23.21
C ASN A 58 4.58 1.45 22.59
N LEU A 59 3.59 1.88 21.80
CA LEU A 59 3.58 3.20 21.17
C LEU A 59 3.37 4.31 22.21
N SER A 60 2.56 4.06 23.23
CA SER A 60 2.40 4.94 24.40
C SER A 60 3.72 5.06 25.16
N ASP A 61 4.41 3.95 25.39
CA ASP A 61 5.68 3.94 26.13
C ASP A 61 6.79 4.71 25.39
N LEU A 62 6.86 4.67 24.05
CA LEU A 62 7.78 5.55 23.28
C LEU A 62 7.58 7.02 23.62
N THR A 63 6.31 7.44 23.75
CA THR A 63 5.94 8.82 24.09
C THR A 63 6.27 9.13 25.55
N ARG A 64 6.00 8.20 26.46
CA ARG A 64 6.21 8.38 27.91
C ARG A 64 7.66 8.44 28.32
N VAL A 65 8.54 7.70 27.64
CA VAL A 65 9.98 7.71 27.93
C VAL A 65 10.73 8.85 27.21
N LEU A 66 10.00 9.76 26.55
CA LEU A 66 10.52 10.97 25.94
C LEU A 66 11.60 10.69 24.89
N TYR A 67 11.38 9.70 24.02
CA TYR A 67 12.17 9.60 22.80
C TYR A 67 12.06 10.91 21.99
N ASP A 68 13.15 11.29 21.33
CA ASP A 68 13.18 12.48 20.48
C ASP A 68 12.30 12.27 19.24
N ASP A 69 11.05 12.75 19.32
CA ASP A 69 10.04 12.63 18.27
C ASP A 69 10.30 13.52 17.04
N ALA A 70 11.37 14.34 17.09
CA ALA A 70 11.85 15.13 15.96
C ALA A 70 12.86 14.37 15.08
N THR A 71 13.18 13.11 15.42
CA THR A 71 14.14 12.30 14.65
C THR A 71 13.46 11.23 13.80
N GLU A 72 14.01 10.97 12.62
CA GLU A 72 13.59 9.84 11.78
C GLU A 72 13.80 8.49 12.49
N ALA A 73 14.78 8.40 13.40
CA ALA A 73 15.05 7.19 14.17
C ALA A 73 13.84 6.80 15.05
N THR A 74 13.23 7.77 15.74
CA THR A 74 12.02 7.52 16.55
C THR A 74 10.84 7.11 15.68
N SER A 75 10.62 7.77 14.54
CA SER A 75 9.61 7.38 13.56
C SER A 75 9.80 5.94 13.10
N ARG A 76 11.04 5.53 12.78
CA ARG A 76 11.36 4.18 12.35
C ARG A 76 11.09 3.12 13.43
N ILE A 77 11.36 3.41 14.70
CA ILE A 77 11.04 2.50 15.81
C ILE A 77 9.53 2.27 15.91
N ALA A 78 8.73 3.33 15.84
CA ALA A 78 7.27 3.23 15.89
C ALA A 78 6.71 2.39 14.71
N VAL A 79 7.27 2.60 13.51
CA VAL A 79 6.91 1.81 12.31
C VAL A 79 7.29 0.35 12.48
N ASP A 80 8.49 0.04 12.97
CA ASP A 80 8.91 -1.35 13.21
C ASP A 80 7.97 -2.06 14.19
N MET A 81 7.54 -1.39 15.27
CA MET A 81 6.54 -1.93 16.21
C MET A 81 5.22 -2.26 15.51
N MET A 82 4.71 -1.34 14.68
CA MET A 82 3.49 -1.53 13.89
C MET A 82 3.64 -2.70 12.90
N LEU A 83 4.73 -2.74 12.14
CA LEU A 83 5.00 -3.80 11.16
C LEU A 83 5.13 -5.18 11.80
N ILE A 84 5.80 -5.27 12.96
CA ILE A 84 5.90 -6.52 13.72
C ILE A 84 4.52 -6.99 14.15
N ALA A 85 3.69 -6.10 14.71
CA ALA A 85 2.34 -6.45 15.17
C ALA A 85 1.45 -6.92 14.01
N CYS A 86 1.40 -6.19 12.89
CA CYS A 86 0.63 -6.60 11.71
C CYS A 86 1.12 -7.94 11.15
N LYS A 87 2.44 -8.18 11.12
CA LYS A 87 2.99 -9.44 10.61
C LYS A 87 2.69 -10.63 11.53
N LEU A 88 2.78 -10.45 12.85
CA LEU A 88 2.38 -11.48 13.81
C LEU A 88 0.90 -11.83 13.65
N HIS A 89 0.04 -10.81 13.52
CA HIS A 89 -1.39 -11.02 13.30
C HIS A 89 -1.67 -11.87 12.05
N ILE A 90 -1.03 -11.56 10.93
CA ILE A 90 -1.17 -12.35 9.69
C ILE A 90 -0.65 -13.79 9.85
N MET A 91 0.44 -13.97 10.60
CA MET A 91 0.95 -15.30 10.90
C MET A 91 -0.04 -16.13 11.72
N GLU A 92 -0.74 -15.50 12.67
CA GLU A 92 -1.79 -16.13 13.48
C GLU A 92 -3.01 -16.49 12.63
N LEU A 93 -3.51 -15.54 11.81
CA LEU A 93 -4.65 -15.73 10.91
C LEU A 93 -4.49 -16.89 9.93
N HIS A 94 -3.24 -17.16 9.51
CA HIS A 94 -2.92 -18.18 8.51
C HIS A 94 -2.08 -19.33 9.08
N SER A 95 -1.98 -19.43 10.40
CA SER A 95 -1.14 -20.43 11.11
C SER A 95 -1.47 -21.89 10.72
N THR A 96 -2.70 -22.18 10.31
CA THR A 96 -3.13 -23.49 9.78
C THR A 96 -2.56 -23.83 8.40
N HIS A 97 -2.15 -22.83 7.61
CA HIS A 97 -1.65 -22.98 6.24
C HIS A 97 -0.12 -22.90 6.13
N PHE A 98 0.56 -22.44 7.18
CA PHE A 98 2.03 -22.35 7.21
C PHE A 98 2.65 -23.51 7.97
N SER A 99 2.56 -24.71 7.41
CA SER A 99 3.40 -25.80 7.92
C SER A 99 4.86 -25.52 7.55
N PRO A 100 5.80 -25.38 8.51
CA PRO A 100 7.21 -25.27 8.17
C PRO A 100 7.57 -26.52 7.38
N LYS A 101 8.09 -26.35 6.16
CA LYS A 101 8.53 -27.44 5.29
C LYS A 101 9.55 -28.31 6.05
N LYS A 102 9.07 -29.28 6.83
CA LYS A 102 9.89 -30.42 7.27
C LYS A 102 10.16 -31.17 5.97
N ARG A 103 11.36 -30.98 5.41
CA ARG A 103 11.91 -31.86 4.38
C ARG A 103 11.81 -33.29 4.91
N LYS A 104 10.74 -34.00 4.58
CA LYS A 104 10.61 -35.42 4.87
C LYS A 104 11.19 -36.18 3.68
N VAL A 105 12.22 -36.95 4.02
CA VAL A 105 12.81 -38.04 3.25
C VAL A 105 11.71 -38.89 2.61
N ALA A 106 11.96 -39.31 1.38
CA ALA A 106 11.05 -40.04 0.52
C ALA A 106 10.36 -41.23 1.22
N SER A 107 9.02 -41.18 1.32
CA SER A 107 8.23 -42.40 1.50
C SER A 107 6.82 -42.25 0.95
N ARG A 108 6.60 -42.96 -0.17
CA ARG A 108 5.34 -43.38 -0.83
C ARG A 108 4.54 -42.34 -1.64
N PRO A 109 4.06 -42.73 -2.84
CA PRO A 109 3.19 -41.90 -3.67
C PRO A 109 1.75 -41.99 -3.15
N GLY A 110 1.40 -41.13 -2.20
CA GLY A 110 0.01 -40.79 -1.91
C GLY A 110 -0.47 -39.70 -2.87
N THR A 111 -1.73 -39.75 -3.27
CA THR A 111 -2.43 -38.75 -4.09
C THR A 111 -2.03 -37.33 -3.66
N PRO A 112 -1.63 -36.42 -4.57
CA PRO A 112 -1.23 -35.06 -4.21
C PRO A 112 -2.41 -34.36 -3.51
N GLN A 113 -2.32 -34.18 -2.20
CA GLN A 113 -3.11 -33.15 -1.54
C GLN A 113 -2.43 -31.83 -1.89
N ASP A 114 -3.03 -31.08 -2.81
CA ASP A 114 -2.63 -29.72 -3.20
C ASP A 114 -2.86 -28.78 -2.01
N PHE A 115 -1.97 -28.84 -1.01
CA PHE A 115 -1.86 -27.76 -0.04
C PHE A 115 -1.06 -26.64 -0.72
N GLU A 116 -1.75 -25.56 -1.07
CA GLU A 116 -1.10 -24.32 -1.50
C GLU A 116 -0.24 -23.78 -0.37
N VAL A 117 1.05 -24.07 -0.40
CA VAL A 117 2.01 -23.44 0.51
C VAL A 117 2.18 -22.00 0.06
N ARG A 118 1.43 -21.09 0.66
CA ARG A 118 1.66 -19.66 0.51
C ARG A 118 3.06 -19.35 1.05
N GLU A 119 3.91 -18.69 0.27
CA GLU A 119 5.13 -18.12 0.83
C GLU A 119 4.79 -16.80 1.50
N MET A 120 5.21 -16.65 2.76
CA MET A 120 5.07 -15.37 3.43
C MET A 120 5.93 -14.32 2.77
N VAL A 121 5.32 -13.15 2.55
CA VAL A 121 6.04 -11.97 2.13
C VAL A 121 7.05 -11.56 3.20
N ARG A 122 8.27 -11.26 2.75
CA ARG A 122 9.36 -10.82 3.60
C ARG A 122 9.38 -9.30 3.65
N VAL A 123 9.72 -8.79 4.83
CA VAL A 123 9.96 -7.37 5.07
C VAL A 123 11.46 -7.16 4.97
N TYR A 124 11.87 -6.20 4.15
CA TYR A 124 13.27 -5.84 3.96
C TYR A 124 13.47 -4.39 4.37
N PRO A 125 14.33 -4.11 5.36
CA PRO A 125 14.76 -2.73 5.62
C PRO A 125 15.76 -2.28 4.56
N GLU A 126 15.76 -0.98 4.26
CA GLU A 126 16.73 -0.30 3.41
C GLU A 126 16.82 -0.92 2.01
N VAL A 127 15.73 -0.80 1.24
CA VAL A 127 15.60 -1.41 -0.09
C VAL A 127 16.03 -0.43 -1.16
N GLU A 128 17.13 -0.76 -1.84
CA GLU A 128 17.56 -0.01 -3.02
C GLU A 128 16.64 -0.29 -4.20
N LEU A 129 16.13 0.79 -4.78
CA LEU A 129 15.25 0.77 -5.94
C LEU A 129 15.89 1.57 -7.08
N ALA A 130 15.91 0.98 -8.27
CA ALA A 130 16.38 1.67 -9.46
C ALA A 130 15.74 1.09 -10.72
N VAL A 131 15.47 1.96 -11.69
CA VAL A 131 15.05 1.56 -13.04
C VAL A 131 15.53 2.59 -14.04
N GLU A 132 15.89 2.13 -15.24
CA GLU A 132 16.20 3.01 -16.36
C GLU A 132 14.99 3.14 -17.27
N VAL A 133 14.52 4.35 -17.51
CA VAL A 133 13.38 4.66 -18.37
C VAL A 133 13.80 5.59 -19.50
N MET A 134 13.09 5.52 -20.62
CA MET A 134 13.24 6.46 -21.72
C MET A 134 12.37 7.67 -21.42
N ASP A 135 12.93 8.88 -21.29
CA ASP A 135 12.12 10.08 -21.11
C ASP A 135 11.38 10.38 -22.41
N PRO A 136 10.03 10.33 -22.46
CA PRO A 136 9.30 10.51 -23.71
C PRO A 136 9.40 11.93 -24.26
N ARG A 137 9.84 12.91 -23.47
CA ARG A 137 9.96 14.32 -23.87
C ARG A 137 11.29 14.62 -24.55
N THR A 138 12.35 13.96 -24.10
CA THR A 138 13.72 14.21 -24.59
C THR A 138 14.31 13.03 -25.37
N ASN A 139 13.68 11.86 -25.30
CA ASN A 139 14.20 10.59 -25.82
C ASN A 139 15.60 10.23 -25.25
N GLU A 140 15.88 10.66 -24.01
CA GLU A 140 17.12 10.35 -23.28
C GLU A 140 16.90 9.33 -22.16
N LYS A 141 17.89 8.44 -21.95
CA LYS A 141 17.81 7.44 -20.88
C LYS A 141 18.01 8.12 -19.54
N VAL A 142 17.03 7.95 -18.66
CA VAL A 142 17.07 8.46 -17.28
C VAL A 142 17.06 7.28 -16.32
N ARG A 143 18.04 7.25 -15.41
CA ARG A 143 18.05 6.31 -14.29
C ARG A 143 17.34 6.94 -13.10
N VAL A 144 16.17 6.42 -12.74
CA VAL A 144 15.45 6.82 -11.54
C VAL A 144 15.84 5.90 -10.40
N THR A 145 16.20 6.45 -9.24
CA THR A 145 16.71 5.63 -8.13
C THR A 145 16.42 6.23 -6.76
N GLY A 146 16.37 5.39 -5.74
CA GLY A 146 16.35 5.81 -4.35
C GLY A 146 16.41 4.60 -3.42
N ARG A 147 16.18 4.84 -2.12
CA ARG A 147 16.26 3.80 -1.09
C ARG A 147 15.04 3.94 -0.18
N ALA A 148 14.13 2.98 -0.29
CA ALA A 148 12.97 2.92 0.60
C ALA A 148 13.40 2.41 1.97
N ASP A 149 12.85 3.00 3.03
CA ASP A 149 13.12 2.56 4.40
C ASP A 149 12.73 1.10 4.62
N TRP A 150 11.59 0.69 4.05
CA TRP A 150 11.21 -0.72 3.96
C TRP A 150 10.60 -1.05 2.60
N GLY A 151 10.70 -2.31 2.22
CA GLY A 151 9.97 -2.87 1.09
C GLY A 151 9.54 -4.30 1.35
N PHE A 152 8.42 -4.69 0.73
CA PHE A 152 7.88 -6.04 0.84
C PHE A 152 7.96 -6.80 -0.48
N GLY A 153 8.48 -8.01 -0.43
CA GLY A 153 8.60 -8.90 -1.58
C GLY A 153 8.65 -10.38 -1.20
N TYR A 154 8.38 -11.24 -2.18
CA TYR A 154 8.37 -12.70 -2.00
C TYR A 154 9.70 -13.38 -2.39
N SER A 155 10.61 -12.67 -3.05
CA SER A 155 11.96 -13.19 -3.32
C SER A 155 13.02 -12.48 -2.45
N GLY A 156 14.29 -12.85 -2.57
CA GLY A 156 15.39 -12.24 -1.81
C GLY A 156 15.56 -10.74 -2.10
N ARG A 157 16.49 -10.06 -1.40
CA ARG A 157 16.76 -8.61 -1.58
C ARG A 157 17.03 -8.21 -3.04
N ASN A 158 17.74 -9.06 -3.80
CA ASN A 158 18.02 -8.85 -5.22
C ASN A 158 16.78 -8.99 -6.13
N GLY A 159 15.64 -9.36 -5.54
CA GLY A 159 14.36 -9.57 -6.19
C GLY A 159 13.66 -8.31 -6.69
N ALA A 160 14.05 -7.14 -6.20
CA ALA A 160 13.46 -5.87 -6.62
C ALA A 160 13.56 -5.70 -8.14
N ALA A 161 14.74 -5.97 -8.71
CA ALA A 161 15.00 -5.91 -10.15
C ALA A 161 14.14 -6.87 -10.99
N HIS A 162 13.52 -7.87 -10.36
CA HIS A 162 12.67 -8.87 -11.02
C HIS A 162 11.17 -8.64 -10.80
N GLY A 163 10.79 -7.45 -10.33
CA GLY A 163 9.37 -7.11 -10.08
C GLY A 163 8.72 -7.98 -9.00
N THR A 164 9.51 -8.42 -8.00
CA THR A 164 8.99 -9.26 -6.90
C THR A 164 8.56 -8.46 -5.67
N PHE A 165 8.90 -7.18 -5.65
CA PHE A 165 8.43 -6.24 -4.65
C PHE A 165 7.10 -5.63 -5.09
N LEU A 166 6.24 -5.35 -4.11
CA LEU A 166 4.88 -4.84 -4.27
C LEU A 166 4.63 -3.60 -3.42
N VAL A 167 5.39 -3.48 -2.34
CA VAL A 167 5.20 -2.47 -1.32
C VAL A 167 6.51 -1.75 -1.04
N ALA A 168 6.42 -0.43 -0.93
CA ALA A 168 7.48 0.44 -0.42
C ALA A 168 6.91 1.29 0.71
N MET A 169 7.79 1.72 1.62
CA MET A 169 7.46 2.54 2.77
C MET A 169 8.52 3.59 2.98
N GLU A 170 8.11 4.77 3.43
CA GLU A 170 8.99 5.88 3.72
C GLU A 170 8.62 6.50 5.08
N ALA A 171 9.57 6.60 5.99
CA ALA A 171 9.40 7.32 7.24
C ALA A 171 10.20 8.63 7.18
N LYS A 172 9.57 9.72 7.64
CA LYS A 172 10.23 11.01 7.85
C LYS A 172 9.97 11.51 9.25
N ARG A 173 10.83 12.39 9.74
CA ARG A 173 10.51 13.16 10.94
C ARG A 173 9.28 14.05 10.69
N ARG A 174 8.58 14.41 11.77
CA ARG A 174 7.25 15.06 11.74
C ARG A 174 7.16 16.31 10.87
N ASP A 175 8.17 17.18 10.89
CA ASP A 175 8.24 18.42 10.10
C ASP A 175 8.52 18.18 8.61
N LEU A 176 9.04 16.99 8.26
CA LEU A 176 9.32 16.58 6.89
C LEU A 176 8.30 15.57 6.34
N PHE A 177 7.19 15.33 7.06
CA PHE A 177 6.16 14.36 6.70
C PHE A 177 5.68 14.48 5.24
N SER A 178 5.45 15.70 4.74
CA SER A 178 5.00 15.94 3.37
C SER A 178 6.05 15.59 2.31
N THR A 179 7.35 15.65 2.65
CA THR A 179 8.42 15.31 1.70
C THR A 179 8.50 13.80 1.43
N ALA A 180 7.97 12.99 2.36
CA ALA A 180 7.91 11.54 2.24
C ALA A 180 7.00 11.08 1.09
N GLU A 181 5.96 11.86 0.79
CA GLU A 181 4.99 11.56 -0.28
C GLU A 181 5.69 11.39 -1.63
N GLN A 182 6.55 12.35 -1.99
CA GLN A 182 7.25 12.37 -3.27
C GLN A 182 8.26 11.22 -3.42
N GLN A 183 8.94 10.87 -2.32
CA GLN A 183 9.88 9.75 -2.30
C GLN A 183 9.13 8.43 -2.44
N LEU A 184 8.03 8.24 -1.69
CA LEU A 184 7.18 7.08 -1.81
C LEU A 184 6.63 6.94 -3.24
N LEU A 185 6.09 8.01 -3.83
CA LEU A 185 5.59 8.01 -5.20
C LEU A 185 6.66 7.53 -6.19
N THR A 186 7.90 8.01 -6.03
CA THR A 186 9.04 7.56 -6.83
C THR A 186 9.26 6.05 -6.68
N TYR A 187 9.26 5.53 -5.45
CA TYR A 187 9.45 4.11 -5.19
C TYR A 187 8.36 3.25 -5.80
N LEU A 188 7.09 3.64 -5.63
CA LEU A 188 5.96 2.93 -6.22
C LEU A 188 6.02 2.93 -7.75
N ALA A 189 6.40 4.06 -8.36
CA ALA A 189 6.58 4.15 -9.81
C ALA A 189 7.70 3.22 -10.31
N ILE A 190 8.85 3.18 -9.62
CA ILE A 190 9.94 2.24 -9.92
C ILE A 190 9.44 0.79 -9.82
N LEU A 191 8.76 0.44 -8.72
CA LEU A 191 8.23 -0.91 -8.51
C LEU A 191 7.25 -1.30 -9.61
N ARG A 192 6.32 -0.42 -9.98
CA ARG A 192 5.33 -0.68 -11.03
C ARG A 192 6.02 -0.94 -12.37
N GLU A 193 6.97 -0.09 -12.75
CA GLU A 193 7.72 -0.26 -13.99
C GLU A 193 8.47 -1.59 -14.04
N LEU A 194 9.15 -1.96 -12.94
CA LEU A 194 9.85 -3.25 -12.84
C LEU A 194 8.89 -4.43 -12.97
N ARG A 195 7.66 -4.32 -12.44
CA ARG A 195 6.61 -5.34 -12.57
C ARG A 195 6.08 -5.45 -14.00
N VAL A 196 5.80 -4.32 -14.65
CA VAL A 196 5.36 -4.26 -16.05
C VAL A 196 6.41 -4.92 -16.96
N ARG A 197 7.69 -4.56 -16.81
CA ARG A 197 8.79 -5.17 -17.58
C ARG A 197 8.98 -6.65 -17.33
N ALA A 198 8.73 -7.09 -16.09
CA ALA A 198 8.79 -8.49 -15.72
C ALA A 198 7.54 -9.29 -16.16
N GLY A 199 6.61 -8.68 -16.90
CA GLY A 199 5.39 -9.32 -17.37
C GLY A 199 4.49 -9.81 -16.24
N LYS A 200 4.50 -9.13 -15.09
CA LYS A 200 3.62 -9.49 -13.97
C LYS A 200 2.19 -9.10 -14.32
N THR A 201 1.26 -10.06 -14.21
CA THR A 201 -0.17 -9.82 -14.45
C THR A 201 -0.72 -8.69 -13.58
N ASN A 202 -0.34 -8.66 -12.30
CA ASN A 202 -0.66 -7.54 -11.41
C ASN A 202 0.49 -6.52 -11.40
N ALA A 203 0.30 -5.33 -11.96
CA ALA A 203 1.27 -4.22 -11.89
C ALA A 203 1.00 -3.23 -10.75
N VAL A 204 -0.05 -3.42 -9.96
CA VAL A 204 -0.41 -2.55 -8.83
C VAL A 204 0.71 -2.54 -7.80
N THR A 205 1.02 -1.35 -7.32
CA THR A 205 1.98 -1.11 -6.24
C THR A 205 1.36 -0.20 -5.22
N GLN A 206 1.66 -0.43 -3.95
CA GLN A 206 1.02 0.27 -2.84
C GLN A 206 2.02 0.50 -1.71
N GLY A 207 1.72 1.40 -0.80
CA GLY A 207 2.62 1.72 0.28
C GLY A 207 2.02 2.74 1.23
N PHE A 208 2.86 3.22 2.13
CA PHE A 208 2.51 4.36 2.97
C PHE A 208 3.74 5.17 3.30
N TYR A 209 3.51 6.43 3.62
CA TYR A 209 4.49 7.28 4.24
C TYR A 209 4.01 7.73 5.63
N THR A 210 4.95 7.95 6.53
CA THR A 210 4.64 8.13 7.95
C THR A 210 5.67 8.96 8.70
N ASP A 211 5.27 9.54 9.82
CA ASP A 211 6.20 10.05 10.85
C ASP A 211 6.25 9.19 12.12
N GLY A 212 5.73 7.97 12.04
CA GLY A 212 5.56 7.03 13.15
C GLY A 212 4.18 7.14 13.82
N TYR A 213 3.52 8.29 13.74
CA TYR A 213 2.21 8.53 14.36
C TYR A 213 1.12 8.84 13.35
N ARG A 214 1.45 9.57 12.28
CA ARG A 214 0.56 9.86 11.15
C ARG A 214 0.91 8.98 9.98
N TYR A 215 -0.10 8.49 9.27
CA TYR A 215 0.07 7.60 8.13
C TYR A 215 -0.79 8.07 6.95
N CYS A 216 -0.17 8.13 5.78
CA CYS A 216 -0.86 8.33 4.51
C CYS A 216 -0.54 7.14 3.61
N PHE A 217 -1.59 6.53 3.08
CA PHE A 217 -1.48 5.40 2.17
C PHE A 217 -1.50 5.91 0.73
N MET A 218 -0.74 5.25 -0.13
CA MET A 218 -0.66 5.58 -1.55
C MET A 218 -0.61 4.30 -2.37
N ALA A 219 -1.22 4.33 -3.54
CA ALA A 219 -1.03 3.27 -4.51
C ALA A 219 -1.13 3.74 -5.95
N ILE A 220 -0.50 2.97 -6.84
CA ILE A 220 -0.55 3.15 -8.29
C ILE A 220 -1.19 1.91 -8.87
N ASN A 221 -2.33 2.10 -9.55
CA ASN A 221 -3.06 0.99 -10.15
C ASN A 221 -2.39 0.50 -11.45
N ALA A 222 -2.97 -0.54 -12.08
CA ALA A 222 -2.44 -1.11 -13.32
C ALA A 222 -2.40 -0.09 -14.48
N ASP A 223 -3.35 0.84 -14.54
CA ASP A 223 -3.45 1.87 -15.57
C ASP A 223 -2.56 3.09 -15.32
N GLY A 224 -1.86 3.15 -14.18
CA GLY A 224 -1.01 4.27 -13.81
C GLY A 224 -1.73 5.38 -13.02
N LYS A 225 -2.99 5.17 -12.61
CA LYS A 225 -3.69 6.09 -11.71
C LYS A 225 -3.05 6.05 -10.33
N VAL A 226 -2.68 7.22 -9.82
CA VAL A 226 -2.21 7.41 -8.45
C VAL A 226 -3.38 7.79 -7.56
N GLU A 227 -3.54 7.10 -6.43
CA GLU A 227 -4.51 7.44 -5.39
C GLU A 227 -3.78 7.57 -4.05
N SER A 228 -4.22 8.51 -3.20
CA SER A 228 -3.68 8.74 -1.86
C SER A 228 -4.80 8.94 -0.84
N SER A 229 -4.56 8.52 0.40
CA SER A 229 -5.51 8.67 1.49
C SER A 229 -5.36 10.02 2.20
N VAL A 230 -6.36 10.37 3.00
CA VAL A 230 -6.15 11.35 4.09
C VAL A 230 -5.10 10.84 5.08
N PRO A 231 -4.45 11.73 5.85
CA PRO A 231 -3.66 11.31 7.00
C PRO A 231 -4.55 10.68 8.07
N TYR A 232 -4.12 9.53 8.58
CA TYR A 232 -4.68 8.88 9.77
C TYR A 232 -3.71 9.06 10.93
N ASP A 233 -4.24 9.20 12.15
CA ASP A 233 -3.45 9.38 13.37
C ASP A 233 -3.58 8.14 14.27
N VAL A 234 -2.46 7.54 14.65
CA VAL A 234 -2.37 6.39 15.57
C VAL A 234 -2.96 6.70 16.94
N MET A 235 -2.85 7.95 17.41
CA MET A 235 -3.33 8.39 18.73
C MET A 235 -4.86 8.50 18.77
N ASN A 236 -5.51 8.64 17.62
CA ASN A 236 -6.95 8.50 17.50
C ASN A 236 -7.31 7.00 17.49
N PRO A 237 -8.16 6.48 18.39
CA PRO A 237 -8.52 5.06 18.43
C PRO A 237 -9.00 4.49 17.09
N GLU A 238 -9.86 5.22 16.38
CA GLU A 238 -10.36 4.82 15.04
C GLU A 238 -9.27 4.95 13.98
N GLY A 239 -8.40 5.96 14.10
CA GLY A 239 -7.26 6.16 13.22
C GLY A 239 -6.23 5.03 13.35
N GLY A 240 -5.82 4.68 14.57
CA GLY A 240 -4.92 3.56 14.84
C GLY A 240 -5.49 2.22 14.40
N LYS A 241 -6.79 1.98 14.63
CA LYS A 241 -7.49 0.81 14.07
C LYS A 241 -7.43 0.79 12.55
N THR A 242 -7.73 1.91 11.91
CA THR A 242 -7.69 2.04 10.44
C THR A 242 -6.30 1.76 9.87
N ILE A 243 -5.25 2.34 10.47
CA ILE A 243 -3.85 2.15 10.07
C ILE A 243 -3.46 0.68 10.18
N PHE A 244 -3.72 0.04 11.33
CA PHE A 244 -3.40 -1.36 11.55
C PHE A 244 -4.02 -2.25 10.47
N ASN A 245 -5.30 -2.04 10.18
CA ASN A 245 -6.00 -2.84 9.18
C ASN A 245 -5.50 -2.56 7.77
N PHE A 246 -5.19 -1.32 7.39
CA PHE A 246 -4.61 -1.04 6.07
C PHE A 246 -3.28 -1.76 5.86
N ILE A 247 -2.40 -1.75 6.87
CA ILE A 247 -1.11 -2.44 6.79
C ILE A 247 -1.31 -3.96 6.69
N VAL A 248 -2.25 -4.53 7.46
CA VAL A 248 -2.63 -5.94 7.36
C VAL A 248 -3.13 -6.28 5.95
N THR A 249 -4.07 -5.50 5.40
CA THR A 249 -4.61 -5.75 4.07
C THR A 249 -3.54 -5.59 2.97
N ILE A 250 -2.63 -4.63 3.11
CA ILE A 250 -1.48 -4.46 2.19
C ILE A 250 -0.60 -5.70 2.20
N LEU A 251 -0.28 -6.24 3.38
CA LEU A 251 0.51 -7.46 3.54
C LEU A 251 -0.19 -8.70 2.97
N GLU A 252 -1.48 -8.89 3.27
CA GLU A 252 -2.27 -10.00 2.72
C GLU A 252 -2.38 -9.94 1.20
N SER A 253 -2.62 -8.74 0.65
CA SER A 253 -2.63 -8.50 -0.78
C SER A 253 -1.29 -8.89 -1.41
N ALA A 254 -0.18 -8.47 -0.79
CA ALA A 254 1.14 -8.81 -1.28
C ALA A 254 1.39 -10.33 -1.27
N MET A 255 0.86 -11.06 -0.27
CA MET A 255 0.95 -12.51 -0.19
C MET A 255 0.13 -13.21 -1.29
N LYS A 256 -1.07 -12.72 -1.58
CA LYS A 256 -1.92 -13.23 -2.68
C LYS A 256 -1.28 -13.01 -4.06
N CYS A 257 -0.44 -11.98 -4.19
CA CYS A 257 0.29 -11.67 -5.42
C CYS A 257 1.61 -12.46 -5.57
N SER A 258 1.94 -13.36 -4.64
CA SER A 258 3.12 -14.22 -4.73
C SER A 258 2.92 -15.32 -5.78
N PRO A 259 3.92 -15.61 -6.66
CA PRO A 259 3.83 -16.64 -7.69
C PRO A 259 3.65 -18.06 -7.15
N THR A 260 3.93 -18.29 -5.86
CA THR A 260 3.85 -19.61 -5.21
C THR A 260 2.43 -19.99 -4.79
N VAL A 261 1.44 -19.11 -4.97
CA VAL A 261 0.02 -19.38 -4.63
C VAL A 261 -0.76 -19.97 -5.81
N THR A 262 -0.15 -20.83 -6.64
CA THR A 262 -0.95 -21.56 -7.65
C THR A 262 -0.33 -22.89 -8.07
N PRO A 263 -0.96 -24.02 -7.72
CA PRO A 263 -0.89 -25.23 -8.50
C PRO A 263 -1.90 -25.18 -9.67
N THR A 264 -1.44 -25.65 -10.84
CA THR A 264 -2.21 -26.41 -11.85
C THR A 264 -3.31 -25.79 -12.75
N LYS A 265 -3.65 -24.49 -12.73
CA LYS A 265 -4.65 -23.94 -13.70
C LYS A 265 -4.04 -23.33 -14.98
N ALA A 266 -4.81 -23.40 -16.08
CA ALA A 266 -4.47 -22.85 -17.39
C ALA A 266 -4.28 -21.31 -17.35
N ALA A 267 -3.44 -20.77 -18.25
CA ALA A 267 -3.02 -19.36 -18.23
C ALA A 267 -4.18 -18.36 -18.19
N GLU A 268 -5.27 -18.59 -18.93
CA GLU A 268 -6.42 -17.68 -18.96
C GLU A 268 -7.20 -17.63 -17.63
N GLN A 269 -7.28 -18.75 -16.90
CA GLN A 269 -7.91 -18.77 -15.58
C GLN A 269 -7.05 -18.07 -14.53
N ARG A 270 -5.71 -18.18 -14.66
CA ARG A 270 -4.75 -17.44 -13.84
C ARG A 270 -4.89 -15.94 -14.01
N ASP A 271 -4.97 -15.46 -15.25
CA ASP A 271 -5.07 -14.01 -15.50
C ASP A 271 -6.40 -13.44 -15.01
N LYS A 272 -7.51 -14.19 -15.13
CA LYS A 272 -8.80 -13.80 -14.55
C LYS A 272 -8.75 -13.73 -13.02
N GLU A 273 -8.13 -14.71 -12.36
CA GLU A 273 -8.03 -14.75 -10.90
C GLU A 273 -7.13 -13.62 -10.37
N ILE A 274 -5.98 -13.36 -11.01
CA ILE A 274 -5.09 -12.25 -10.61
C ILE A 274 -5.73 -10.89 -10.90
N ASN A 275 -6.40 -10.71 -12.04
CA ASN A 275 -7.11 -9.47 -12.35
C ASN A 275 -8.29 -9.26 -11.40
N ASN A 276 -8.98 -10.34 -11.00
CA ASN A 276 -10.02 -10.28 -9.98
C ASN A 276 -9.42 -9.96 -8.60
N VAL A 277 -8.27 -10.53 -8.22
CA VAL A 277 -7.54 -10.15 -7.00
C VAL A 277 -7.11 -8.69 -7.06
N THR A 278 -6.70 -8.19 -8.23
CA THR A 278 -6.31 -6.79 -8.41
C THR A 278 -7.52 -5.87 -8.21
N GLY A 279 -8.65 -6.20 -8.83
CA GLY A 279 -9.93 -5.52 -8.64
C GLY A 279 -10.45 -5.63 -7.21
N GLU A 280 -10.34 -6.79 -6.56
CA GLU A 280 -10.74 -7.04 -5.18
C GLU A 280 -9.83 -6.35 -4.17
N VAL A 281 -8.52 -6.39 -4.33
CA VAL A 281 -7.57 -5.69 -3.45
C VAL A 281 -7.81 -4.18 -3.57
N TRP A 282 -7.92 -3.68 -4.80
CA TRP A 282 -8.20 -2.27 -5.02
C TRP A 282 -9.59 -1.87 -4.55
N SER A 283 -10.64 -2.69 -4.74
CA SER A 283 -11.98 -2.34 -4.24
C SER A 283 -12.12 -2.53 -2.72
N LYS A 284 -11.51 -3.56 -2.12
CA LYS A 284 -11.58 -3.84 -0.68
C LYS A 284 -10.81 -2.83 0.13
N VAL A 285 -9.68 -2.34 -0.40
CA VAL A 285 -8.87 -1.29 0.23
C VAL A 285 -9.43 0.10 -0.10
N TYR A 286 -10.07 0.26 -1.27
CA TYR A 286 -10.49 1.56 -1.79
C TYR A 286 -11.95 1.54 -2.26
N VAL A 287 -12.84 2.06 -1.41
CA VAL A 287 -14.10 2.63 -1.90
C VAL A 287 -14.11 4.12 -1.56
N PRO A 288 -14.10 5.00 -2.58
CA PRO A 288 -14.30 6.43 -2.34
C PRO A 288 -15.62 6.61 -1.62
N TYR A 289 -15.65 7.36 -0.52
CA TYR A 289 -16.91 7.76 0.10
C TYR A 289 -17.75 8.50 -0.95
N LEU A 290 -18.72 7.80 -1.51
CA LEU A 290 -19.80 8.42 -2.26
C LEU A 290 -20.74 8.95 -1.17
N SER A 291 -20.68 10.26 -0.96
CA SER A 291 -21.67 10.96 -0.16
C SER A 291 -23.02 10.85 -0.88
N SER A 292 -23.75 9.79 -0.57
CA SER A 292 -25.20 9.79 -0.68
C SER A 292 -25.76 9.36 0.67
N PRO A 293 -25.88 10.27 1.66
CA PRO A 293 -27.06 10.19 2.49
C PRO A 293 -28.22 10.43 1.51
N GLN A 294 -29.01 9.39 1.23
CA GLN A 294 -30.40 9.69 0.93
C GLN A 294 -30.89 10.41 2.18
N ILE A 295 -31.09 11.73 2.05
CA ILE A 295 -31.98 12.43 2.94
C ILE A 295 -33.30 11.69 2.74
N GLU A 296 -33.63 10.79 3.65
CA GLU A 296 -35.02 10.40 3.86
C GLU A 296 -35.71 11.72 4.17
N SER A 297 -36.35 12.25 3.14
CA SER A 297 -37.36 13.27 3.27
C SER A 297 -38.44 12.63 4.13
N ASP A 298 -38.33 12.81 5.45
CA ASP A 298 -39.46 12.66 6.36
C ASP A 298 -40.53 13.60 5.82
N GLY A 299 -41.48 12.99 5.10
CA GLY A 299 -42.71 13.66 4.68
C GLY A 299 -43.52 13.94 5.93
N GLU A 300 -43.16 15.01 6.63
CA GLU A 300 -44.11 15.71 7.49
C GLU A 300 -45.12 16.37 6.54
N GLU A 301 -46.27 15.72 6.38
CA GLU A 301 -47.46 16.36 5.82
C GLU A 301 -47.76 17.59 6.70
N GLU A 302 -47.49 18.79 6.19
CA GLU A 302 -47.98 20.02 6.80
C GLU A 302 -49.52 19.97 6.82
N GLU A 303 -50.06 19.70 8.00
CA GLU A 303 -51.47 19.86 8.29
C GLU A 303 -51.82 21.35 8.13
N ILE A 304 -52.50 21.66 7.02
CA ILE A 304 -53.00 23.01 6.72
C ILE A 304 -54.01 23.37 7.81
N VAL A 305 -53.57 24.13 8.81
CA VAL A 305 -54.45 24.73 9.81
C VAL A 305 -55.20 25.88 9.13
N ASP A 306 -56.47 25.64 8.80
CA ASP A 306 -57.38 26.61 8.22
C ASP A 306 -57.63 27.74 9.25
N MET A 307 -56.97 28.88 9.05
CA MET A 307 -57.14 30.04 9.93
C MET A 307 -58.45 30.77 9.62
N PRO A 308 -59.27 31.11 10.62
CA PRO A 308 -60.54 31.80 10.41
C PRO A 308 -60.30 33.22 9.86
N ARG A 309 -61.03 33.55 8.79
CA ARG A 309 -61.02 34.88 8.17
C ARG A 309 -61.51 35.92 9.19
N PRO A 310 -60.78 37.03 9.42
CA PRO A 310 -61.28 38.14 10.21
C PRO A 310 -62.47 38.78 9.48
N GLY A 311 -63.57 38.94 10.23
CA GLY A 311 -64.77 39.63 9.76
C GLY A 311 -64.48 41.09 9.44
N LEU A 312 -65.03 41.53 8.31
CA LEU A 312 -65.26 42.94 8.00
C LEU A 312 -66.44 43.40 8.87
N GLU A 313 -66.21 44.36 9.74
CA GLU A 313 -67.26 45.19 10.32
C GLU A 313 -67.10 46.61 9.76
N ASP A 314 -68.23 47.18 9.32
CA ASP A 314 -68.40 48.56 8.86
C ASP A 314 -68.26 49.59 10.00
#